data_AF-A0A480IP81-F1
#
_entry.id   AF-A0A480IP81-F1
#
_cell.length_a   1.000
_cell.length_b   1.000
_cell.length_c   1.000
_cell.angle_alpha   90.00
_cell.angle_beta   90.00
_cell.angle_gamma   90.00
#
_symmetry.space_group_name_H-M   'P 1'
#
loop_
_entity.id
_entity.type
_entity.pdbx_description
1 polymer ?
#
loop_
_entity_poly.entity_id
_entity_poly.type
_entity_poly.pdbx_seq_one_letter_code
_entity_poly.pdbx_strand_id
1 'polypeptide(L)'
;MEGSDEQPGPQPLHPGDHCIRDGDFVVLKREDVFKAVQVQRRKKVTFEKQWFYLDNVIGHNYGTTFEVTNGGILQPKKKKEEPTSETKEAGTDNRNIIDDGKSQKLTQDDIKALKDKGIKGEEIVQQLIENSTTFRDKTEFAQDKYIKKKKKKYEAMITIVKPSTRILSVMYYAREPGKINHMRYDTLAQMLTLGNIRAGNKMIVMETCAGLVLGAMMERMGGFGSIIQLYPGGGPVRAATACFGFPKSFLSGLYEFPLNKVDSLLNGTFSAEMLSSEPKDSTSAEESNGTLEEKQPSEQENEDSVAETQESSHPEEQETMEMISQDPEYKEPKERGSKKDYVRMLRVPTILIILPQGFH
;
A
#
# COMPACT_ATOMS: atom_id res chain seq x y z
N MET A 1 -49.37 -11.56 27.82
CA MET A 1 -47.96 -11.51 28.23
C MET A 1 -47.17 -11.25 26.97
N GLU A 2 -47.00 -9.97 26.61
CA GLU A 2 -46.16 -9.56 25.50
C GLU A 2 -44.72 -9.52 26.02
N GLY A 3 -43.86 -10.39 25.48
CA GLY A 3 -42.43 -10.37 25.72
C GLY A 3 -41.80 -9.35 24.80
N SER A 4 -41.31 -8.25 25.38
CA SER A 4 -40.48 -7.27 24.69
C SER A 4 -39.07 -7.84 24.51
N ASP A 5 -38.78 -8.37 23.33
CA ASP A 5 -37.40 -8.64 22.90
C ASP A 5 -36.72 -7.29 22.60
N GLU A 6 -36.00 -6.76 23.58
CA GLU A 6 -35.04 -5.68 23.34
C GLU A 6 -33.88 -6.21 22.48
N GLN A 7 -33.84 -5.79 21.22
CA GLN A 7 -32.62 -5.90 20.42
C GLN A 7 -31.51 -5.10 21.10
N PRO A 8 -30.29 -5.66 21.28
CA PRO A 8 -29.19 -4.89 21.85
C PRO A 8 -28.84 -3.76 20.87
N GLY A 9 -29.02 -2.53 21.33
CA GLY A 9 -28.64 -1.34 20.58
C GLY A 9 -27.14 -1.33 20.24
N PRO A 10 -26.72 -0.49 19.27
CA PRO A 10 -25.32 -0.37 18.90
C PRO A 10 -24.47 -0.04 20.13
N GLN A 11 -23.49 -0.90 20.43
CA GLN A 11 -22.55 -0.63 21.51
C GLN A 11 -21.87 0.72 21.26
N PRO A 12 -21.82 1.61 22.27
CA PRO A 12 -21.13 2.88 22.11
C PRO A 12 -19.65 2.62 21.79
N LEU A 13 -19.13 3.32 20.78
CA LEU A 13 -17.71 3.32 20.43
C LEU A 13 -16.89 3.55 21.70
N HIS A 14 -16.09 2.56 22.10
CA HIS A 14 -15.26 2.69 23.29
C HIS A 14 -14.32 3.89 23.13
N PRO A 15 -14.15 4.76 24.14
CA PRO A 15 -13.29 5.95 24.10
C PRO A 15 -11.82 5.69 23.76
N GLY A 16 -11.41 4.42 23.73
CA GLY A 16 -10.06 3.97 23.42
C GLY A 16 -9.74 3.77 21.93
N ASP A 17 -10.71 3.93 21.04
CA ASP A 17 -10.63 3.47 19.63
C ASP A 17 -10.03 4.52 18.65
N HIS A 18 -9.59 5.65 19.19
CA HIS A 18 -9.06 6.79 18.43
C HIS A 18 -7.53 6.93 18.51
N CYS A 19 -6.89 6.33 19.52
CA CYS A 19 -5.44 6.40 19.71
C CYS A 19 -4.75 5.12 19.20
N ILE A 20 -3.56 5.29 18.65
CA ILE A 20 -2.68 4.20 18.20
C ILE A 20 -2.10 3.47 19.40
N ARG A 21 -2.13 2.14 19.38
CA ARG A 21 -1.58 1.28 20.43
C ARG A 21 -0.52 0.32 19.89
N ASP A 22 0.24 -0.26 20.81
CA ASP A 22 1.12 -1.37 20.47
C ASP A 22 0.28 -2.59 20.04
N GLY A 23 0.71 -3.28 19.00
CA GLY A 23 -0.03 -4.40 18.39
C GLY A 23 -1.10 -3.99 17.38
N ASP A 24 -1.49 -2.72 17.29
CA ASP A 24 -2.49 -2.26 16.32
C ASP A 24 -2.01 -2.46 14.88
N PHE A 25 -2.91 -2.88 14.00
CA PHE A 25 -2.69 -2.76 12.56
C PHE A 25 -2.98 -1.32 12.13
N VAL A 26 -2.02 -0.72 11.41
CA VAL A 26 -2.09 0.67 10.96
C VAL A 26 -1.66 0.79 9.50
N VAL A 27 -2.00 1.90 8.86
CA VAL A 27 -1.49 2.22 7.52
C VAL A 27 -0.64 3.48 7.57
N LEU A 28 0.58 3.37 7.05
CA LEU A 28 1.50 4.48 6.84
C LEU A 28 1.11 5.18 5.54
N LYS A 29 0.93 6.49 5.57
CA LYS A 29 0.62 7.32 4.40
C LYS A 29 1.72 8.36 4.19
N ARG A 30 2.28 8.42 2.99
CA ARG A 30 3.09 9.54 2.50
C ARG A 30 2.53 9.95 1.14
N GLU A 31 1.98 11.15 1.07
CA GLU A 31 1.18 11.57 -0.09
C GLU A 31 0.09 10.55 -0.43
N ASP A 32 0.05 10.03 -1.65
CA ASP A 32 -0.91 9.02 -2.10
C ASP A 32 -0.37 7.59 -1.99
N VAL A 33 0.80 7.42 -1.35
CA VAL A 33 1.43 6.12 -1.14
C VAL A 33 1.08 5.60 0.25
N PHE A 34 0.62 4.34 0.31
CA PHE A 34 0.14 3.69 1.53
C PHE A 34 0.91 2.40 1.80
N LYS A 35 1.23 2.06 3.05
CA LYS A 35 1.79 0.74 3.44
C LYS A 35 1.19 0.29 4.78
N ALA A 36 0.56 -0.87 4.81
CA ALA A 36 0.03 -1.47 6.03
C ALA A 36 1.15 -2.13 6.84
N VAL A 37 1.11 -1.95 8.15
CA VAL A 37 2.07 -2.53 9.11
C VAL A 37 1.37 -2.79 10.44
N GLN A 38 1.91 -3.71 11.24
CA GLN A 38 1.54 -3.83 12.64
C GLN A 38 2.51 -3.02 13.49
N VAL A 39 1.98 -2.21 14.41
CA VAL A 39 2.78 -1.48 15.40
C VAL A 39 3.40 -2.50 16.35
N GLN A 40 4.73 -2.49 16.44
CA GLN A 40 5.49 -3.34 17.36
C GLN A 40 6.67 -2.51 17.88
N ARG A 41 6.82 -2.45 19.21
CA ARG A 41 7.95 -1.76 19.85
C ARG A 41 9.30 -2.30 19.37
N ARG A 42 10.26 -1.39 19.15
CA ARG A 42 11.65 -1.71 18.74
C ARG A 42 11.75 -2.49 17.43
N LYS A 43 10.70 -2.48 16.59
CA LYS A 43 10.75 -3.07 15.24
C LYS A 43 11.06 -2.00 14.21
N LYS A 44 12.10 -2.24 13.42
CA LYS A 44 12.48 -1.40 12.29
C LYS A 44 11.49 -1.63 11.14
N VAL A 45 10.92 -0.54 10.62
CA VAL A 45 10.01 -0.55 9.47
C VAL A 45 10.61 0.29 8.36
N THR A 46 10.52 -0.20 7.11
CA THR A 46 10.93 0.53 5.91
C THR A 46 9.72 1.08 5.15
N PHE A 47 9.79 2.33 4.71
CA PHE A 47 8.75 2.97 3.91
C PHE A 47 9.35 4.10 3.08
N GLU A 48 9.09 4.13 1.77
CA GLU A 48 9.57 5.17 0.84
C GLU A 48 11.08 5.49 0.99
N LYS A 49 11.91 4.42 0.97
CA LYS A 49 13.40 4.47 1.08
C LYS A 49 13.93 4.98 2.43
N GLN A 50 13.08 5.06 3.45
CA GLN A 50 13.48 5.42 4.81
C GLN A 50 13.16 4.29 5.77
N TRP A 51 13.94 4.22 6.86
CA TRP A 51 13.67 3.31 7.96
C TRP A 51 13.37 4.10 9.24
N PHE A 52 12.49 3.56 10.08
CA PHE A 52 12.12 4.17 11.36
C PHE A 52 11.49 3.14 12.31
N TYR A 53 11.32 3.56 13.57
CA TYR A 53 10.63 2.85 14.63
C TYR A 53 9.26 3.47 14.89
N LEU A 54 8.26 2.63 15.20
CA LEU A 54 6.88 3.06 15.47
C LEU A 54 6.62 3.35 16.96
N ASP A 55 7.61 3.19 17.82
CA ASP A 55 7.47 3.38 19.28
C ASP A 55 6.85 4.73 19.64
N ASN A 56 7.25 5.80 18.93
CA ASN A 56 6.81 7.16 19.20
C ASN A 56 5.43 7.51 18.63
N VAL A 57 4.80 6.63 17.85
CA VAL A 57 3.43 6.88 17.36
C VAL A 57 2.36 6.44 18.36
N ILE A 58 2.73 5.59 19.33
CA ILE A 58 1.84 5.05 20.34
C ILE A 58 1.31 6.18 21.23
N GLY A 59 0.00 6.17 21.50
CA GLY A 59 -0.69 7.19 22.31
C GLY A 59 -1.17 8.40 21.51
N HIS A 60 -0.72 8.58 20.26
CA HIS A 60 -1.23 9.61 19.37
C HIS A 60 -2.51 9.17 18.65
N ASN A 61 -3.32 10.14 18.23
CA ASN A 61 -4.54 9.87 17.47
C ASN A 61 -4.23 9.40 16.05
N TYR A 62 -5.08 8.54 15.49
CA TYR A 62 -5.07 8.28 14.06
C TYR A 62 -5.24 9.59 13.26
N GLY A 63 -4.51 9.72 12.16
CA GLY A 63 -4.41 10.94 11.37
C GLY A 63 -3.26 11.88 11.79
N THR A 64 -2.52 11.57 12.86
CA THR A 64 -1.32 12.35 13.23
C THR A 64 -0.23 12.17 12.18
N THR A 65 0.40 13.29 11.80
CA THR A 65 1.56 13.33 10.89
C THR A 65 2.86 13.46 11.68
N PHE A 66 3.86 12.69 11.27
CA PHE A 66 5.17 12.60 11.88
C PHE A 66 6.26 12.93 10.86
N GLU A 67 7.30 13.59 11.33
CA GLU A 67 8.55 13.77 10.60
C GLU A 67 9.55 12.70 11.05
N VAL A 68 10.26 12.11 10.09
CA VAL A 68 11.36 11.17 10.38
C VAL A 68 12.62 11.96 10.70
N THR A 69 13.12 11.85 11.93
CA THR A 69 14.39 12.47 12.33
C THR A 69 15.56 11.52 12.19
N ASN A 70 16.79 12.04 12.38
CA ASN A 70 17.99 11.23 12.48
C ASN A 70 17.81 10.10 13.52
N GLY A 71 18.30 8.90 13.17
CA GLY A 71 18.11 7.69 13.98
C GLY A 71 16.77 6.98 13.79
N GLY A 72 15.95 7.39 12.82
CA GLY A 72 14.69 6.69 12.50
C GLY A 72 13.61 6.90 13.56
N ILE A 73 13.64 8.03 14.26
CA ILE A 73 12.65 8.37 15.28
C ILE A 73 11.55 9.21 14.63
N LEU A 74 10.30 8.88 14.90
CA LEU A 74 9.14 9.65 14.44
C LEU A 74 8.79 10.73 15.46
N GLN A 75 8.75 11.99 15.02
CA GLN A 75 8.37 13.13 15.84
C GLN A 75 7.07 13.74 15.31
N PRO A 76 6.03 13.93 16.15
CA PRO A 76 4.77 14.49 15.70
C PRO A 76 4.95 15.93 15.22
N LYS A 77 4.48 16.24 14.02
CA LYS A 77 4.52 17.60 13.48
C LYS A 77 3.49 18.46 14.21
N LYS A 78 3.94 19.50 14.91
CA LYS A 78 3.05 20.55 15.40
C LYS A 78 2.49 21.31 14.20
N LYS A 79 1.18 21.58 14.17
CA LYS A 79 0.61 22.47 13.16
C LYS A 79 1.30 23.83 13.29
N LYS A 80 2.11 24.20 12.30
CA LYS A 80 2.57 25.58 12.13
C LYS A 80 1.38 26.35 11.57
N GLU A 81 1.06 27.49 12.18
CA GLU A 81 0.26 28.51 11.51
C GLU A 81 1.01 28.91 10.24
N GLU A 82 0.31 28.96 9.11
CA GLU A 82 0.92 29.43 7.87
C GLU A 82 1.37 30.88 8.09
N PRO A 83 2.64 31.22 7.84
CA PRO A 83 3.06 32.61 7.92
C PRO A 83 2.23 33.41 6.92
N THR A 84 1.51 34.40 7.45
CA THR A 84 0.71 35.37 6.71
C THR A 84 1.57 36.04 5.65
N SER A 85 1.20 35.81 4.39
CA SER A 85 1.58 36.52 3.17
C SER A 85 2.61 37.66 3.33
N GLU A 86 3.89 37.33 3.25
CA GLU A 86 4.86 38.29 2.70
C GLU A 86 4.56 38.45 1.20
N THR A 87 4.64 39.68 0.70
CA THR A 87 4.40 40.03 -0.70
C THR A 87 5.33 39.19 -1.60
N LYS A 88 4.80 38.10 -2.17
CA LYS A 88 5.57 37.22 -3.05
C LYS A 88 5.89 37.97 -4.34
N GLU A 89 7.14 38.38 -4.51
CA GLU A 89 7.66 38.87 -5.78
C GLU A 89 7.63 37.70 -6.79
N ALA A 90 6.88 37.87 -7.89
CA ALA A 90 6.70 36.85 -8.92
C ALA A 90 6.65 37.49 -10.31
N GLY A 91 7.22 36.80 -11.30
CA GLY A 91 7.16 37.19 -12.70
C GLY A 91 5.80 36.91 -13.35
N THR A 92 5.57 37.48 -14.54
CA THR A 92 4.32 37.28 -15.30
C THR A 92 4.41 36.20 -16.35
N ASP A 93 5.60 35.94 -16.88
CA ASP A 93 5.84 34.97 -17.94
C ASP A 93 7.28 34.43 -17.89
N ASN A 94 7.57 33.46 -18.75
CA ASN A 94 8.85 32.78 -18.84
C ASN A 94 9.70 33.22 -20.04
N ARG A 95 9.39 34.34 -20.71
CA ARG A 95 10.04 34.70 -21.99
C ARG A 95 11.54 34.95 -21.87
N ASN A 96 12.00 35.34 -20.68
CA ASN A 96 13.40 35.63 -20.36
C ASN A 96 14.06 34.53 -19.49
N ILE A 97 13.34 33.45 -19.18
CA ILE A 97 13.89 32.33 -18.42
C ILE A 97 14.60 31.40 -19.39
N ILE A 98 15.92 31.27 -19.23
CA ILE A 98 16.79 30.41 -20.05
C ILE A 98 17.15 29.18 -19.22
N ASP A 99 17.04 27.99 -19.83
CA ASP A 99 17.53 26.76 -19.20
C ASP A 99 19.01 26.57 -19.51
N ASP A 100 19.84 27.15 -18.65
CA ASP A 100 21.30 27.14 -18.76
C ASP A 100 21.98 26.06 -17.91
N GLY A 101 21.19 25.23 -17.22
CA GLY A 101 21.66 24.23 -16.25
C GLY A 101 22.31 24.83 -14.98
N LYS A 102 22.40 26.16 -14.85
CA LYS A 102 23.14 26.88 -13.80
C LYS A 102 22.24 27.73 -12.90
N SER A 103 20.92 27.60 -13.07
CA SER A 103 19.91 28.26 -12.26
C SER A 103 19.99 27.95 -10.76
N GLN A 104 20.49 26.77 -10.38
CA GLN A 104 20.69 26.38 -8.97
C GLN A 104 22.17 26.52 -8.60
N LYS A 105 22.46 27.36 -7.61
CA LYS A 105 23.84 27.61 -7.17
C LYS A 105 24.41 26.54 -6.25
N LEU A 106 23.57 25.72 -5.62
CA LEU A 106 24.00 24.59 -4.79
C LEU A 106 24.27 23.35 -5.64
N THR A 107 25.41 22.70 -5.41
CA THR A 107 25.75 21.45 -6.10
C THR A 107 25.01 20.25 -5.50
N GLN A 108 25.07 19.11 -6.19
CA GLN A 108 24.53 17.85 -5.66
C GLN A 108 25.21 17.42 -4.36
N ASP A 109 26.52 17.63 -4.25
CA ASP A 109 27.30 17.27 -3.07
C ASP A 109 26.97 18.17 -1.87
N ASP A 110 26.74 19.46 -2.10
CA ASP A 110 26.26 20.38 -1.06
C ASP A 110 24.92 19.90 -0.49
N ILE A 111 23.98 19.53 -1.36
CA ILE A 111 22.66 19.03 -0.95
C ILE A 111 22.78 17.72 -0.17
N LYS A 112 23.72 16.85 -0.53
CA LYS A 112 24.00 15.62 0.22
C LYS A 112 24.57 15.94 1.60
N ALA A 113 25.53 16.86 1.68
CA ALA A 113 26.10 17.32 2.93
C ALA A 113 25.06 17.95 3.87
N LEU A 114 24.08 18.70 3.36
CA LEU A 114 22.96 19.22 4.17
C LEU A 114 22.14 18.09 4.80
N LYS A 115 21.87 17.01 4.05
CA LYS A 115 21.15 15.83 4.57
C LYS A 115 21.97 15.06 5.59
N ASP A 116 23.26 14.86 5.32
CA ASP A 116 24.17 14.11 6.20
C ASP A 116 24.38 14.84 7.53
N LYS A 117 24.34 16.18 7.51
CA LYS A 117 24.30 17.04 8.71
C LYS A 117 22.99 16.95 9.50
N GLY A 118 21.96 16.28 8.98
CA GLY A 118 20.66 16.16 9.65
C GLY A 118 19.82 17.43 9.62
N ILE A 119 20.05 18.33 8.66
CA ILE A 119 19.27 19.54 8.51
C ILE A 119 17.82 19.18 8.14
N LYS A 120 16.85 19.89 8.73
CA LYS A 120 15.42 19.67 8.50
C LYS A 120 15.06 19.86 7.02
N GLY A 121 14.12 19.06 6.54
CA GLY A 121 13.68 19.12 5.13
C GLY A 121 13.19 20.51 4.71
N GLU A 122 12.47 21.21 5.59
CA GLU A 122 11.97 22.57 5.37
C GLU A 122 13.12 23.57 5.11
N GLU A 123 14.20 23.47 5.89
CA GLU A 123 15.39 24.32 5.75
C GLU A 123 16.13 24.05 4.44
N ILE A 124 16.23 22.77 4.02
CA ILE A 124 16.79 22.41 2.72
C ILE A 124 15.96 23.02 1.58
N VAL A 125 14.63 23.00 1.70
CA VAL A 125 13.74 23.63 0.71
C VAL A 125 13.98 25.13 0.64
N GLN A 126 14.10 25.80 1.80
CA GLN A 126 14.36 27.23 1.86
C GLN A 126 15.70 27.60 1.22
N GLN A 127 16.78 26.88 1.53
CA GLN A 127 18.08 27.12 0.91
C GLN A 127 18.06 26.88 -0.61
N LEU A 128 17.30 25.89 -1.10
CA LEU A 128 17.13 25.64 -2.53
C LEU A 128 16.33 26.74 -3.25
N ILE A 129 15.48 27.46 -2.54
CA ILE A 129 14.74 28.62 -3.06
C ILE A 129 15.68 29.82 -3.13
N GLU A 130 16.39 30.12 -2.04
CA GLU A 130 17.33 31.25 -1.93
C GLU A 130 18.49 31.16 -2.93
N ASN A 131 18.94 29.94 -3.24
CA ASN A 131 20.02 29.68 -4.19
C ASN A 131 19.56 29.46 -5.64
N SER A 132 18.26 29.64 -5.93
CA SER A 132 17.73 29.57 -7.28
C SER A 132 17.65 30.96 -7.91
N THR A 133 18.48 31.25 -8.91
CA THR A 133 18.50 32.55 -9.60
C THR A 133 17.17 32.87 -10.28
N THR A 134 16.52 31.86 -10.86
CA THR A 134 15.27 32.02 -11.62
C THR A 134 14.00 31.93 -10.77
N PHE A 135 14.09 31.79 -9.44
CA PHE A 135 12.89 31.55 -8.64
C PHE A 135 11.97 32.78 -8.57
N ARG A 136 12.54 33.98 -8.42
CA ARG A 136 11.76 35.24 -8.38
C ARG A 136 11.13 35.58 -9.72
N ASP A 137 11.79 35.24 -10.83
CA ASP A 137 11.30 35.47 -12.18
C ASP A 137 10.16 34.52 -12.59
N LYS A 138 9.95 33.43 -11.83
CA LYS A 138 8.83 32.51 -12.08
C LYS A 138 7.51 33.14 -11.73
N THR A 139 6.47 32.72 -12.45
CA THR A 139 5.09 33.00 -12.08
C THR A 139 4.75 32.36 -10.74
N GLU A 140 3.73 32.90 -10.05
CA GLU A 140 3.28 32.39 -8.75
C GLU A 140 2.96 30.89 -8.80
N PHE A 141 2.23 30.44 -9.83
CA PHE A 141 1.93 29.01 -10.01
C PHE A 141 3.20 28.16 -10.22
N ALA A 142 4.21 28.70 -10.90
CA ALA A 142 5.49 28.01 -11.10
C ALA A 142 6.34 27.98 -9.83
N GLN A 143 6.30 29.03 -9.02
CA GLN A 143 6.92 29.07 -7.68
C GLN A 143 6.27 28.02 -6.77
N ASP A 144 4.94 28.00 -6.67
CA ASP A 144 4.22 27.03 -5.84
C ASP A 144 4.44 25.59 -6.32
N LYS A 145 4.44 25.35 -7.64
CA LYS A 145 4.79 24.05 -8.23
C LYS A 145 6.22 23.64 -7.87
N TYR A 146 7.18 24.57 -7.90
CA TYR A 146 8.56 24.31 -7.50
C TYR A 146 8.66 23.96 -6.01
N ILE A 147 8.06 24.76 -5.13
CA ILE A 147 8.03 24.52 -3.69
C ILE A 147 7.41 23.15 -3.40
N LYS A 148 6.24 22.85 -3.98
CA LYS A 148 5.56 21.55 -3.79
C LYS A 148 6.44 20.37 -4.21
N LYS A 149 7.16 20.48 -5.33
CA LYS A 149 8.12 19.45 -5.81
C LYS A 149 9.28 19.26 -4.82
N LYS A 150 9.82 20.34 -4.25
CA LYS A 150 10.91 20.26 -3.27
C LYS A 150 10.42 19.72 -1.93
N LYS A 151 9.30 20.21 -1.39
CA LYS A 151 8.69 19.69 -0.16
C LYS A 151 8.41 18.19 -0.24
N LYS A 152 7.81 17.70 -1.34
CA LYS A 152 7.61 16.26 -1.61
C LYS A 152 8.89 15.42 -1.43
N LYS A 153 10.02 15.95 -1.90
CA LYS A 153 11.32 15.26 -1.89
C LYS A 153 12.02 15.32 -0.54
N TYR A 154 12.01 16.47 0.13
CA TYR A 154 12.85 16.73 1.32
C TYR A 154 12.06 16.72 2.63
N GLU A 155 10.77 17.07 2.65
CA GLU A 155 9.91 16.93 3.83
C GLU A 155 9.29 15.52 3.86
N ALA A 156 9.98 14.58 4.50
CA ALA A 156 9.52 13.21 4.69
C ALA A 156 8.44 13.12 5.78
N MET A 157 7.22 13.51 5.42
CA MET A 157 6.06 13.49 6.31
C MET A 157 5.27 12.18 6.17
N ILE A 158 5.08 11.49 7.28
CA ILE A 158 4.36 10.22 7.36
C ILE A 158 3.13 10.40 8.25
N THR A 159 1.95 10.13 7.71
CA THR A 159 0.69 10.15 8.47
C THR A 159 0.29 8.72 8.81
N ILE A 160 -0.01 8.45 10.08
CA ILE A 160 -0.50 7.14 10.52
C ILE A 160 -2.02 7.17 10.48
N VAL A 161 -2.65 6.31 9.68
CA VAL A 161 -4.10 6.28 9.51
C VAL A 161 -4.69 4.92 9.88
N LYS A 162 -5.94 4.92 10.37
CA LYS A 162 -6.66 3.70 10.73
C LYS A 162 -6.95 2.89 9.45
N PRO A 163 -6.73 1.57 9.44
CA PRO A 163 -7.10 0.74 8.31
C PRO A 163 -8.61 0.85 8.04
N SER A 164 -8.96 0.82 6.76
CA SER A 164 -10.35 0.74 6.30
C SER A 164 -10.35 0.16 4.89
N THR A 165 -11.50 -0.32 4.43
CA THR A 165 -11.68 -0.81 3.05
C THR A 165 -11.14 0.21 2.06
N ARG A 166 -11.53 1.48 2.20
CA ARG A 166 -11.10 2.58 1.32
C ARG A 166 -9.57 2.67 1.19
N ILE A 167 -8.86 2.62 2.32
CA ILE A 167 -7.40 2.80 2.34
C ILE A 167 -6.72 1.54 1.82
N LEU A 168 -7.13 0.37 2.29
CA LEU A 168 -6.51 -0.90 1.94
C LEU A 168 -6.74 -1.26 0.47
N SER A 169 -7.92 -0.98 -0.08
CA SER A 169 -8.20 -1.22 -1.50
C SER A 169 -7.37 -0.32 -2.41
N VAL A 170 -7.21 0.97 -2.06
CA VAL A 170 -6.31 1.88 -2.79
C VAL A 170 -4.85 1.41 -2.68
N MET A 171 -4.43 1.02 -1.48
CA MET A 171 -3.07 0.51 -1.22
C MET A 171 -2.76 -0.71 -2.07
N TYR A 172 -3.60 -1.75 -2.03
CA TYR A 172 -3.36 -2.98 -2.78
C TYR A 172 -3.38 -2.74 -4.28
N TYR A 173 -4.30 -1.92 -4.80
CA TYR A 173 -4.32 -1.59 -6.22
C TYR A 173 -3.04 -0.85 -6.67
N ALA A 174 -2.51 0.05 -5.84
CA ALA A 174 -1.31 0.82 -6.17
C ALA A 174 -0.01 0.02 -5.98
N ARG A 175 0.11 -0.80 -4.92
CA ARG A 175 1.34 -1.51 -4.58
C ARG A 175 1.41 -2.94 -5.11
N GLU A 176 0.30 -3.66 -5.06
CA GLU A 176 0.24 -5.11 -5.26
C GLU A 176 -0.99 -5.53 -6.09
N PRO A 177 -1.25 -4.89 -7.25
CA PRO A 177 -2.49 -5.13 -8.00
C PRO A 177 -2.62 -6.59 -8.43
N GLY A 178 -1.50 -7.27 -8.72
CA GLY A 178 -1.49 -8.70 -9.06
C GLY A 178 -2.02 -9.60 -7.95
N LYS A 179 -1.87 -9.24 -6.67
CA LYS A 179 -2.40 -10.01 -5.53
C LYS A 179 -3.91 -9.91 -5.37
N ILE A 180 -4.53 -8.93 -6.01
CA ILE A 180 -5.97 -8.68 -5.97
C ILE A 180 -6.60 -8.76 -7.35
N ASN A 181 -5.95 -9.45 -8.29
CA ASN A 181 -6.44 -9.65 -9.65
C ASN A 181 -6.75 -8.32 -10.38
N HIS A 182 -5.98 -7.27 -10.10
CA HIS A 182 -6.15 -5.93 -10.63
C HIS A 182 -7.53 -5.30 -10.35
N MET A 183 -8.25 -5.80 -9.33
CA MET A 183 -9.51 -5.21 -8.89
C MET A 183 -9.26 -3.79 -8.36
N ARG A 184 -9.84 -2.78 -9.02
CA ARG A 184 -9.76 -1.40 -8.54
C ARG A 184 -10.76 -1.17 -7.40
N TYR A 185 -10.47 -0.19 -6.55
CA TYR A 185 -11.24 0.13 -5.34
C TYR A 185 -12.68 0.58 -5.62
N ASP A 186 -12.95 1.25 -6.74
CA ASP A 186 -14.29 1.57 -7.24
C ASP A 186 -15.07 0.31 -7.62
N THR A 187 -14.44 -0.67 -8.29
CA THR A 187 -15.06 -1.97 -8.56
C THR A 187 -15.46 -2.69 -7.27
N LEU A 188 -14.56 -2.72 -6.27
CA LEU A 188 -14.88 -3.30 -4.96
C LEU A 188 -16.07 -2.59 -4.30
N ALA A 189 -16.12 -1.26 -4.36
CA ALA A 189 -17.26 -0.49 -3.83
C ALA A 189 -18.59 -0.85 -4.52
N GLN A 190 -18.57 -1.04 -5.84
CA GLN A 190 -19.74 -1.51 -6.61
C GLN A 190 -20.15 -2.92 -6.19
N MET A 191 -19.21 -3.85 -6.05
CA MET A 191 -19.50 -5.23 -5.60
C MET A 191 -20.19 -5.27 -4.24
N LEU A 192 -19.71 -4.48 -3.27
CA LEU A 192 -20.32 -4.40 -1.94
C LEU A 192 -21.74 -3.80 -1.98
N THR A 193 -21.98 -2.87 -2.90
CA THR A 193 -23.27 -2.19 -3.05
C THR A 193 -24.29 -3.07 -3.78
N LEU A 194 -23.90 -3.63 -4.94
CA LEU A 194 -24.71 -4.55 -5.73
C LEU A 194 -25.00 -5.85 -4.97
N GLY A 195 -24.04 -6.32 -4.17
CA GLY A 195 -24.24 -7.43 -3.24
C GLY A 195 -25.05 -7.08 -2.00
N ASN A 196 -25.49 -5.82 -1.83
CA ASN A 196 -26.27 -5.38 -0.68
C ASN A 196 -25.68 -5.84 0.67
N ILE A 197 -24.35 -5.70 0.79
CA ILE A 197 -23.61 -6.20 1.96
C ILE A 197 -23.90 -5.30 3.17
N ARG A 198 -24.45 -5.91 4.21
CA ARG A 198 -24.88 -5.26 5.46
C ARG A 198 -24.94 -6.24 6.62
N ALA A 199 -24.98 -5.70 7.83
CA ALA A 199 -25.16 -6.45 9.07
C ALA A 199 -26.37 -7.40 9.02
N GLY A 200 -26.19 -8.61 9.55
CA GLY A 200 -27.24 -9.64 9.66
C GLY A 200 -27.36 -10.56 8.44
N ASN A 201 -26.70 -10.25 7.33
CA ASN A 201 -26.69 -11.13 6.16
C ASN A 201 -25.96 -12.46 6.47
N LYS A 202 -26.37 -13.53 5.78
CA LYS A 202 -25.58 -14.75 5.62
C LYS A 202 -24.96 -14.70 4.23
N MET A 203 -23.64 -14.67 4.12
CA MET A 203 -22.94 -14.44 2.86
C MET A 203 -22.08 -15.64 2.51
N ILE A 204 -21.94 -15.93 1.21
CA ILE A 204 -20.92 -16.85 0.71
C ILE A 204 -19.96 -16.02 -0.15
N VAL A 205 -18.67 -16.21 0.07
CA VAL A 205 -17.61 -15.56 -0.71
C VAL A 205 -16.60 -16.60 -1.17
N MET A 206 -16.31 -16.60 -2.46
CA MET A 206 -15.12 -17.22 -3.03
C MET A 206 -14.24 -16.09 -3.54
N GLU A 207 -13.01 -15.99 -3.03
CA GLU A 207 -12.04 -15.00 -3.51
C GLU A 207 -10.63 -15.56 -3.56
N THR A 208 -9.81 -14.98 -4.43
CA THR A 208 -8.35 -15.17 -4.44
C THR A 208 -7.61 -13.83 -4.34
N CYS A 209 -8.24 -12.82 -3.75
CA CYS A 209 -7.74 -11.44 -3.67
C CYS A 209 -7.06 -11.14 -2.32
N ALA A 210 -6.20 -12.06 -1.86
CA ALA A 210 -5.44 -11.95 -0.61
C ALA A 210 -6.27 -11.74 0.68
N GLY A 211 -7.60 -11.94 0.65
CA GLY A 211 -8.48 -11.67 1.79
C GLY A 211 -9.10 -10.26 1.78
N LEU A 212 -8.86 -9.46 0.74
CA LEU A 212 -9.29 -8.05 0.69
C LEU A 212 -10.81 -7.94 0.54
N VAL A 213 -11.43 -8.79 -0.30
CA VAL A 213 -12.89 -8.77 -0.49
C VAL A 213 -13.58 -9.24 0.80
N LEU A 214 -13.08 -10.31 1.42
CA LEU A 214 -13.56 -10.79 2.71
C LEU A 214 -13.48 -9.68 3.75
N GLY A 215 -12.33 -9.01 3.87
CA GLY A 215 -12.15 -7.94 4.84
C GLY A 215 -13.13 -6.78 4.62
N ALA A 216 -13.35 -6.39 3.37
CA ALA A 216 -14.33 -5.36 3.03
C ALA A 216 -15.78 -5.76 3.37
N MET A 217 -16.13 -7.03 3.16
CA MET A 217 -17.43 -7.58 3.57
C MET A 217 -17.57 -7.58 5.09
N MET A 218 -16.55 -8.02 5.82
CA MET A 218 -16.52 -8.02 7.28
C MET A 218 -16.67 -6.61 7.86
N GLU A 219 -16.00 -5.60 7.28
CA GLU A 219 -16.13 -4.19 7.67
C GLU A 219 -17.58 -3.72 7.54
N ARG A 220 -18.24 -4.03 6.42
CA ARG A 220 -19.64 -3.65 6.14
C ARG A 220 -20.67 -4.40 6.98
N MET A 221 -20.36 -5.63 7.38
CA MET A 221 -21.23 -6.47 8.21
C MET A 221 -21.07 -6.19 9.71
N GLY A 222 -19.95 -5.57 10.13
CA GLY A 222 -19.75 -5.11 11.50
C GLY A 222 -19.79 -6.21 12.57
N GLY A 223 -19.49 -7.46 12.20
CA GLY A 223 -19.56 -8.61 13.09
C GLY A 223 -20.95 -9.23 13.27
N PHE A 224 -21.98 -8.75 12.55
CA PHE A 224 -23.33 -9.30 12.60
C PHE A 224 -23.65 -10.15 11.38
N GLY A 225 -24.17 -11.36 11.61
CA GLY A 225 -24.49 -12.33 10.56
C GLY A 225 -23.40 -13.40 10.42
N SER A 226 -23.25 -13.98 9.23
CA SER A 226 -22.20 -14.96 8.98
C SER A 226 -21.68 -14.93 7.55
N ILE A 227 -20.40 -15.29 7.38
CA ILE A 227 -19.74 -15.41 6.08
C ILE A 227 -19.15 -16.81 5.97
N ILE A 228 -19.44 -17.51 4.87
CA ILE A 228 -18.79 -18.76 4.51
C ILE A 228 -17.80 -18.45 3.39
N GLN A 229 -16.51 -18.56 3.68
CA GLN A 229 -15.45 -18.40 2.71
C GLN A 229 -15.13 -19.74 2.05
N LEU A 230 -15.45 -19.87 0.77
CA LEU A 230 -14.95 -20.96 -0.05
C LEU A 230 -13.49 -20.69 -0.41
N TYR A 231 -12.63 -21.71 -0.30
CA TYR A 231 -11.21 -21.56 -0.62
C TYR A 231 -10.69 -22.70 -1.50
N PRO A 232 -9.78 -22.41 -2.45
CA PRO A 232 -9.04 -23.44 -3.16
C PRO A 232 -7.78 -23.85 -2.37
N GLY A 233 -7.22 -25.02 -2.68
CA GLY A 233 -5.97 -25.50 -2.06
C GLY A 233 -6.12 -25.83 -0.57
N GLY A 234 -5.02 -25.71 0.18
CA GLY A 234 -4.94 -26.14 1.58
C GLY A 234 -5.54 -25.18 2.62
N GLY A 235 -5.99 -23.98 2.22
CA GLY A 235 -6.59 -23.02 3.16
C GLY A 235 -6.87 -21.64 2.56
N PRO A 236 -7.71 -20.82 3.21
CA PRO A 236 -8.02 -19.47 2.76
C PRO A 236 -6.85 -18.50 2.98
N VAL A 237 -6.62 -17.60 2.02
CA VAL A 237 -5.67 -16.50 2.18
C VAL A 237 -6.35 -15.31 2.84
N ARG A 238 -5.80 -14.83 3.98
CA ARG A 238 -6.36 -13.73 4.79
C ARG A 238 -5.35 -12.63 5.15
N ALA A 239 -4.26 -12.50 4.39
CA ALA A 239 -3.21 -11.53 4.67
C ALA A 239 -3.73 -10.07 4.66
N ALA A 240 -4.54 -9.70 3.67
CA ALA A 240 -5.17 -8.38 3.62
C ALA A 240 -6.23 -8.21 4.71
N THR A 241 -6.97 -9.28 5.05
CA THR A 241 -7.97 -9.28 6.12
C THR A 241 -7.34 -8.95 7.47
N ALA A 242 -6.15 -9.48 7.76
CA ALA A 242 -5.41 -9.18 8.99
C ALA A 242 -5.09 -7.69 9.12
N CYS A 243 -4.80 -7.00 8.00
CA CYS A 243 -4.52 -5.56 8.00
C CYS A 243 -5.70 -4.70 8.44
N PHE A 244 -6.94 -5.20 8.44
CA PHE A 244 -8.08 -4.45 8.97
C PHE A 244 -8.09 -4.35 10.50
N GLY A 245 -7.37 -5.25 11.19
CA GLY A 245 -7.33 -5.26 12.66
C GLY A 245 -8.69 -5.52 13.31
N PHE A 246 -9.54 -6.37 12.71
CA PHE A 246 -10.86 -6.65 13.25
C PHE A 246 -10.82 -7.25 14.67
N PRO A 247 -11.77 -6.91 15.54
CA PRO A 247 -11.93 -7.56 16.84
C PRO A 247 -12.20 -9.06 16.67
N LYS A 248 -11.78 -9.87 17.66
CA LYS A 248 -12.01 -11.33 17.67
C LYS A 248 -13.50 -11.70 17.55
N SER A 249 -14.41 -10.84 17.98
CA SER A 249 -15.86 -11.05 17.85
C SER A 249 -16.29 -11.25 16.39
N PHE A 250 -15.62 -10.61 15.43
CA PHE A 250 -15.94 -10.73 14.00
C PHE A 250 -15.63 -12.14 13.44
N LEU A 251 -14.77 -12.90 14.12
CA LEU A 251 -14.37 -14.24 13.69
C LEU A 251 -15.42 -15.30 14.06
N SER A 252 -16.31 -15.02 15.01
CA SER A 252 -17.31 -15.99 15.48
C SER A 252 -18.31 -16.42 14.40
N GLY A 253 -18.64 -15.51 13.48
CA GLY A 253 -19.51 -15.77 12.32
C GLY A 253 -18.77 -16.04 11.02
N LEU A 254 -17.44 -16.20 11.06
CA LEU A 254 -16.62 -16.48 9.89
C LEU A 254 -16.34 -17.98 9.80
N TYR A 255 -16.83 -18.60 8.73
CA TYR A 255 -16.66 -20.01 8.42
C TYR A 255 -15.85 -20.16 7.14
N GLU A 256 -15.29 -21.34 6.95
CA GLU A 256 -14.53 -21.69 5.76
C GLU A 256 -14.89 -23.09 5.29
N PHE A 257 -14.89 -23.29 3.97
CA PHE A 257 -15.19 -24.58 3.36
C PHE A 257 -14.35 -24.80 2.10
N PRO A 258 -13.74 -25.99 1.91
CA PRO A 258 -12.87 -26.24 0.78
C PRO A 258 -13.68 -26.36 -0.53
N LEU A 259 -13.31 -25.58 -1.53
CA LEU A 259 -14.01 -25.48 -2.81
C LEU A 259 -14.07 -26.82 -3.55
N ASN A 260 -13.04 -27.66 -3.42
CA ASN A 260 -12.97 -28.97 -4.06
C ASN A 260 -13.97 -30.00 -3.49
N LYS A 261 -14.65 -29.70 -2.37
CA LYS A 261 -15.70 -30.55 -1.78
C LYS A 261 -17.12 -30.07 -2.07
N VAL A 262 -17.29 -28.96 -2.79
CA VAL A 262 -18.61 -28.39 -3.07
C VAL A 262 -19.48 -29.35 -3.88
N ASP A 263 -18.92 -30.04 -4.88
CA ASP A 263 -19.65 -31.04 -5.66
C ASP A 263 -20.15 -32.21 -4.78
N SER A 264 -19.29 -32.75 -3.92
CA SER A 264 -19.67 -33.81 -2.97
C SER A 264 -20.76 -33.34 -2.00
N LEU A 265 -20.72 -32.07 -1.59
CA LEU A 265 -21.75 -31.49 -0.72
C LEU A 265 -23.10 -31.40 -1.44
N LEU A 266 -23.12 -30.98 -2.70
CA LEU A 266 -24.33 -30.89 -3.52
C LEU A 266 -24.92 -32.28 -3.82
N ASN A 267 -24.05 -33.27 -4.01
CA ASN A 267 -24.45 -34.65 -4.33
C ASN A 267 -24.78 -35.48 -3.07
N GLY A 268 -24.72 -34.91 -1.87
CA GLY A 268 -25.02 -35.59 -0.60
C GLY A 268 -24.00 -36.67 -0.22
N THR A 269 -22.83 -36.70 -0.86
CA THR A 269 -21.75 -37.68 -0.59
C THR A 269 -20.67 -37.13 0.34
N PHE A 270 -20.80 -35.87 0.78
CA PHE A 270 -19.88 -35.24 1.71
C PHE A 270 -20.01 -35.82 3.13
N SER A 271 -18.90 -36.33 3.68
CA SER A 271 -18.76 -36.61 5.12
C SER A 271 -17.81 -35.60 5.76
N ALA A 272 -18.17 -35.07 6.93
CA ALA A 272 -17.34 -34.12 7.68
C ALA A 272 -15.97 -34.70 8.08
N GLU A 273 -15.85 -36.02 8.18
CA GLU A 273 -14.58 -36.72 8.46
C GLU A 273 -13.53 -36.46 7.37
N MET A 274 -13.97 -36.20 6.13
CA MET A 274 -13.10 -35.90 4.98
C MET A 274 -12.34 -34.57 5.10
N LEU A 275 -12.71 -33.69 6.04
CA LEU A 275 -11.99 -32.43 6.30
C LEU A 275 -10.73 -32.64 7.17
N SER A 276 -10.62 -33.78 7.85
CA SER A 276 -9.58 -34.04 8.86
C SER A 276 -8.38 -34.85 8.36
N SER A 277 -8.46 -35.42 7.14
CA SER A 277 -7.54 -36.43 6.64
C SER A 277 -6.46 -35.93 5.67
N GLU A 278 -6.37 -34.62 5.41
CA GLU A 278 -5.25 -34.08 4.61
C GLU A 278 -4.05 -33.76 5.51
N PRO A 279 -2.82 -34.15 5.11
CA PRO A 279 -1.64 -33.83 5.89
C PRO A 279 -1.49 -32.31 5.96
N LYS A 280 -1.44 -31.77 7.19
CA LYS A 280 -0.96 -30.42 7.43
C LYS A 280 0.51 -30.41 7.06
N ASP A 281 0.80 -30.00 5.83
CA ASP A 281 2.16 -29.68 5.43
C ASP A 281 2.54 -28.43 6.23
N SER A 282 3.15 -28.66 7.40
CA SER A 282 3.62 -27.64 8.31
C SER A 282 4.82 -26.96 7.68
N THR A 283 4.57 -26.13 6.66
CA THR A 283 5.41 -24.97 6.41
C THR A 283 4.86 -23.88 7.30
N SER A 284 5.50 -23.69 8.44
CA SER A 284 5.52 -22.40 9.09
C SER A 284 5.98 -21.40 8.04
N ALA A 285 5.02 -20.71 7.40
CA ALA A 285 5.31 -19.54 6.61
C ALA A 285 5.86 -18.51 7.60
N GLU A 286 7.18 -18.48 7.73
CA GLU A 286 7.85 -17.32 8.26
C GLU A 286 7.32 -16.12 7.46
N GLU A 287 6.64 -15.22 8.18
CA GLU A 287 6.28 -13.91 7.68
C GLU A 287 7.57 -13.13 7.38
N SER A 288 8.21 -13.43 6.25
CA SER A 288 9.22 -12.57 5.66
C SER A 288 8.48 -11.41 5.00
N ASN A 289 8.20 -10.43 5.84
CA ASN A 289 7.79 -9.11 5.40
C ASN A 289 8.94 -8.55 4.55
N GLY A 290 8.67 -8.29 3.27
CA GLY A 290 9.66 -7.92 2.26
C GLY A 290 10.77 -7.01 2.78
N THR A 291 11.93 -7.63 3.02
CA THR A 291 13.19 -6.98 3.32
C THR A 291 14.16 -7.53 2.28
N LEU A 292 14.45 -6.73 1.26
CA LEU A 292 15.58 -6.98 0.37
C LEU A 292 16.85 -6.63 1.18
N GLU A 293 17.59 -7.65 1.60
CA GLU A 293 19.00 -7.49 1.96
C GLU A 293 19.79 -7.34 0.65
N GLU A 294 20.36 -6.16 0.41
CA GLU A 294 21.49 -6.01 -0.50
C GLU A 294 22.71 -6.68 0.16
N LYS A 295 23.10 -7.84 -0.35
CA LYS A 295 24.43 -8.39 -0.06
C LYS A 295 25.48 -7.55 -0.81
N GLN A 296 26.27 -6.80 -0.04
CA GLN A 296 27.62 -6.41 -0.43
C GLN A 296 28.45 -7.67 -0.69
N PRO A 297 29.24 -7.75 -1.77
CA PRO A 297 30.36 -8.67 -1.84
C PRO A 297 31.56 -8.04 -1.11
N SER A 298 32.06 -8.76 -0.11
CA SER A 298 33.33 -8.51 0.56
C SER A 298 34.51 -8.77 -0.40
N GLU A 299 35.48 -7.86 -0.38
CA GLU A 299 36.81 -8.01 -0.93
C GLU A 299 37.58 -9.13 -0.20
N GLN A 300 38.29 -9.97 -0.96
CA GLN A 300 39.65 -10.41 -0.61
C GLN A 300 40.36 -11.01 -1.85
N GLU A 301 41.27 -10.19 -2.38
CA GLU A 301 42.62 -10.48 -2.90
C GLU A 301 42.88 -11.80 -3.65
N ASN A 302 43.22 -11.65 -4.93
CA ASN A 302 44.47 -12.18 -5.48
C ASN A 302 44.89 -11.37 -6.73
N GLU A 303 46.15 -10.92 -6.73
CA GLU A 303 46.93 -10.37 -7.85
C GLU A 303 46.84 -11.31 -9.09
N ASP A 304 46.94 -10.88 -10.35
CA ASP A 304 47.90 -9.95 -10.94
C ASP A 304 47.54 -9.66 -12.42
N SER A 305 48.20 -8.65 -13.02
CA SER A 305 48.39 -8.38 -14.47
C SER A 305 47.45 -7.40 -15.23
N VAL A 306 47.83 -6.12 -15.18
CA VAL A 306 48.10 -5.16 -16.30
C VAL A 306 47.23 -5.22 -17.57
N ALA A 307 46.48 -4.13 -17.82
CA ALA A 307 46.52 -3.35 -19.08
C ALA A 307 45.75 -2.02 -18.94
N GLU A 308 46.45 -0.90 -19.20
CA GLU A 308 45.89 0.43 -19.33
C GLU A 308 44.91 0.53 -20.51
N THR A 309 43.79 1.25 -20.34
CA THR A 309 43.31 2.17 -21.39
C THR A 309 42.39 3.24 -20.78
N GLN A 310 42.79 4.49 -20.98
CA GLN A 310 41.95 5.67 -20.79
C GLN A 310 40.82 5.65 -21.82
N GLU A 311 39.60 5.99 -21.42
CA GLU A 311 38.75 6.85 -22.27
C GLU A 311 37.61 7.51 -21.48
N SER A 312 37.57 8.82 -21.64
CA SER A 312 36.55 9.78 -21.24
C SER A 312 35.19 9.49 -21.89
N SER A 313 34.08 9.68 -21.17
CA SER A 313 32.91 10.42 -21.68
C SER A 313 31.74 10.48 -20.69
N HIS A 314 31.20 11.69 -20.54
CA HIS A 314 29.87 12.00 -20.01
C HIS A 314 28.75 11.29 -20.79
N PRO A 315 27.53 11.28 -20.24
CA PRO A 315 26.42 11.75 -21.06
C PRO A 315 25.51 12.75 -20.35
N GLU A 316 25.34 13.90 -20.98
CA GLU A 316 24.20 14.80 -20.80
C GLU A 316 22.96 14.28 -21.54
N GLU A 317 21.83 14.68 -20.97
CA GLU A 317 20.41 14.63 -21.29
C GLU A 317 19.93 14.45 -22.74
N GLN A 318 18.71 13.89 -22.90
CA GLN A 318 17.70 14.52 -23.75
C GLN A 318 16.27 14.02 -23.47
N GLU A 319 15.36 15.00 -23.37
CA GLU A 319 13.91 14.88 -23.45
C GLU A 319 13.50 14.25 -24.79
N THR A 320 12.50 13.37 -24.76
CA THR A 320 11.82 12.89 -25.97
C THR A 320 10.36 13.30 -25.98
N MET A 321 10.02 14.12 -26.98
CA MET A 321 8.67 14.44 -27.43
C MET A 321 7.90 13.18 -27.85
N GLU A 322 6.62 13.15 -27.51
CA GLU A 322 5.64 12.17 -27.97
C GLU A 322 5.48 12.24 -29.50
N MET A 323 5.73 11.12 -30.18
CA MET A 323 5.26 10.86 -31.54
C MET A 323 4.25 9.71 -31.48
N ILE A 324 3.05 10.00 -31.98
CA ILE A 324 1.98 9.04 -32.27
C ILE A 324 2.50 8.01 -33.27
N SER A 325 2.48 6.73 -32.90
CA SER A 325 2.78 5.61 -33.80
C SER A 325 1.59 4.65 -33.89
N GLN A 326 1.26 4.34 -35.14
CA GLN A 326 0.18 3.45 -35.59
C GLN A 326 0.50 1.97 -35.27
N ASP A 327 -0.57 1.18 -35.12
CA ASP A 327 -0.58 -0.25 -34.79
C ASP A 327 0.38 -1.10 -35.65
N PRO A 328 1.11 -2.08 -35.06
CA PRO A 328 1.74 -3.13 -35.82
C PRO A 328 0.83 -4.37 -35.93
N GLU A 329 0.61 -4.71 -37.19
CA GLU A 329 0.02 -5.90 -37.80
C GLU A 329 0.42 -7.24 -37.14
N TYR A 330 -0.58 -8.10 -36.92
CA TYR A 330 -0.45 -9.47 -36.42
C TYR A 330 0.42 -10.33 -37.34
N LYS A 331 1.43 -11.03 -36.79
CA LYS A 331 2.10 -12.17 -37.46
C LYS A 331 1.90 -13.44 -36.66
N GLU A 332 1.29 -14.44 -37.29
CA GLU A 332 1.08 -15.80 -36.75
C GLU A 332 2.40 -16.51 -36.43
N PRO A 333 2.50 -17.28 -35.32
CA PRO A 333 3.61 -18.20 -35.09
C PRO A 333 3.33 -19.57 -35.72
N LYS A 334 4.30 -20.04 -36.52
CA LYS A 334 4.36 -21.38 -37.13
C LYS A 334 4.34 -22.50 -36.08
N GLU A 335 3.47 -23.49 -36.31
CA GLU A 335 3.43 -24.75 -35.59
C GLU A 335 4.72 -25.59 -35.80
N ARG A 336 5.32 -26.06 -34.69
CA ARG A 336 6.07 -27.33 -34.64
C ARG A 336 5.72 -28.02 -33.32
N GLY A 337 5.08 -29.18 -33.45
CA GLY A 337 4.50 -29.92 -32.32
C GLY A 337 5.51 -30.62 -31.42
N SER A 338 5.14 -30.71 -30.14
CA SER A 338 5.41 -31.85 -29.28
C SER A 338 4.32 -31.89 -28.19
N LYS A 339 3.54 -32.97 -28.16
CA LYS A 339 2.45 -33.20 -27.21
C LYS A 339 3.00 -33.32 -25.79
N LYS A 340 2.77 -32.30 -24.97
CA LYS A 340 2.61 -32.43 -23.51
C LYS A 340 1.47 -31.52 -23.11
N ASP A 341 0.36 -32.12 -22.70
CA ASP A 341 -0.82 -31.43 -22.18
C ASP A 341 -0.47 -30.73 -20.87
N TYR A 342 0.13 -29.54 -20.97
CA TYR A 342 0.03 -28.55 -19.91
C TYR A 342 -1.33 -27.89 -20.08
N VAL A 343 -2.31 -28.37 -19.30
CA VAL A 343 -3.47 -27.54 -18.95
C VAL A 343 -2.90 -26.32 -18.24
N ARG A 344 -2.62 -25.26 -18.99
CA ARG A 344 -2.54 -23.91 -18.43
C ARG A 344 -3.93 -23.63 -17.89
N MET A 345 -4.17 -23.98 -16.62
CA MET A 345 -5.16 -23.29 -15.83
C MET A 345 -4.75 -21.82 -15.84
N LEU A 346 -5.32 -21.07 -16.78
CA LEU A 346 -5.40 -19.62 -16.65
C LEU A 346 -5.94 -19.38 -15.24
N ARG A 347 -5.19 -18.68 -14.39
CA ARG A 347 -5.71 -18.14 -13.13
C ARG A 347 -6.83 -17.20 -13.53
N VAL A 348 -8.05 -17.72 -13.67
CA VAL A 348 -9.23 -16.90 -13.86
C VAL A 348 -9.41 -16.16 -12.53
N PRO A 349 -9.36 -14.83 -12.52
CA PRO A 349 -9.62 -14.07 -11.31
C PRO A 349 -11.07 -14.34 -10.91
N THR A 350 -11.25 -15.16 -9.87
CA THR A 350 -12.56 -15.65 -9.47
C THR A 350 -12.92 -14.95 -8.17
N ILE A 351 -13.83 -13.98 -8.28
CA ILE A 351 -14.56 -13.46 -7.13
C ILE A 351 -16.02 -13.80 -7.37
N LEU A 352 -16.59 -14.63 -6.49
CA LEU A 352 -18.00 -14.95 -6.50
C LEU A 352 -18.57 -14.61 -5.12
N ILE A 353 -19.50 -13.66 -5.10
CA ILE A 353 -20.27 -13.32 -3.90
C ILE A 353 -21.68 -13.86 -4.16
N ILE A 354 -22.11 -14.85 -3.38
CA ILE A 354 -23.46 -15.43 -3.51
C ILE A 354 -24.32 -14.90 -2.37
N LEU A 355 -25.49 -14.38 -2.74
CA LEU A 355 -26.56 -14.01 -1.83
C LEU A 355 -27.49 -15.22 -1.67
N PRO A 356 -27.71 -15.74 -0.45
CA PRO A 356 -28.86 -16.59 -0.23
C PRO A 356 -30.10 -15.75 -0.49
N GLN A 357 -30.92 -16.15 -1.46
CA GLN A 357 -32.23 -15.54 -1.66
C GLN A 357 -33.01 -15.65 -0.35
N GLY A 358 -33.61 -14.54 0.07
CA GLY A 358 -34.47 -14.52 1.24
C GLY A 358 -35.61 -15.52 1.04
N PHE A 359 -35.76 -16.46 1.97
CA PHE A 359 -37.07 -17.03 2.20
C PHE A 359 -37.93 -15.90 2.75
N HIS A 360 -38.87 -15.44 1.93
CA HIS A 360 -39.96 -14.55 2.35
C HIS A 360 -40.94 -15.28 3.24
#